data_AF-A0A858R3I2-F1
#
_entry.id   AF-A0A858R3I2-F1
#
_cell.length_a   1.000
_cell.length_b   1.000
_cell.length_c   1.000
_cell.angle_alpha   90.00
_cell.angle_beta   90.00
_cell.angle_gamma   90.00
#
_symmetry.space_group_name_H-M   'P 1'
#
loop_
_entity.id
_entity.type
_entity.pdbx_description
1 polymer ?
#
loop_
_entity_poly.entity_id
_entity_poly.type
_entity_poly.pdbx_seq_one_letter_code
_entity_poly.pdbx_strand_id
1 'polypeptide(L)'
;MSLQLNDPKMLEAIGILANVLDDITGPERLECLMAANALRQVVETKSESALTFAQQAFESLEPDVRRRIHTDATETAIKVMERANRRTNPRLSRPAGKPSGGGILDALNTGGLKTERKW
;
A
#
# COMPACT_ATOMS: atom_id res chain seq x y z
N MET A 1 7.69 2.63 25.86
CA MET A 1 8.04 2.08 24.54
C MET A 1 8.15 3.24 23.58
N SER A 2 9.35 3.58 23.09
CA SER A 2 9.52 4.60 22.06
C SER A 2 9.14 3.98 20.71
N LEU A 3 8.03 4.46 20.14
CA LEU A 3 7.60 4.06 18.81
C LEU A 3 8.60 4.63 17.80
N GLN A 4 9.33 3.77 17.09
CA GLN A 4 10.28 4.22 16.09
C GLN A 4 9.53 4.55 14.80
N LEU A 5 9.23 5.84 14.57
CA LEU A 5 8.67 6.37 13.32
C LEU A 5 9.59 6.20 12.08
N ASN A 6 10.73 5.52 12.26
CA ASN A 6 11.63 5.10 11.20
C ASN A 6 11.39 3.66 10.72
N ASP A 7 10.57 2.86 11.44
CA ASP A 7 10.24 1.50 11.02
C ASP A 7 9.28 1.52 9.82
N PRO A 8 9.68 1.00 8.64
CA PRO A 8 8.80 0.95 7.47
C PRO A 8 7.51 0.17 7.71
N LYS A 9 7.54 -0.86 8.58
CA LYS A 9 6.32 -1.62 8.92
C LYS A 9 5.34 -0.79 9.73
N MET A 10 5.86 0.06 10.62
CA MET A 10 5.04 0.97 11.40
C MET A 10 4.38 2.02 10.50
N LEU A 11 5.13 2.59 9.56
CA LEU A 11 4.60 3.57 8.60
C LEU A 11 3.54 2.95 7.66
N GLU A 12 3.74 1.69 7.25
CA GLU A 12 2.74 0.94 6.47
C GLU A 12 1.45 0.71 7.27
N ALA A 13 1.57 0.32 8.55
CA ALA A 13 0.42 0.14 9.44
C ALA A 13 -0.35 1.45 9.66
N ILE A 14 0.36 2.57 9.83
CA ILE A 14 -0.24 3.92 9.91
C ILE A 14 -0.98 4.26 8.61
N GLY A 15 -0.39 3.94 7.46
CA GLY A 15 -1.02 4.16 6.15
C GLY A 15 -2.31 3.34 5.98
N ILE A 16 -2.33 2.09 6.44
CA ILE A 16 -3.54 1.25 6.44
C ILE A 16 -4.63 1.88 7.31
N LEU A 17 -4.28 2.31 8.53
CA LEU A 17 -5.23 2.97 9.44
C LEU A 17 -5.82 4.25 8.83
N ALA A 18 -4.98 5.08 8.19
CA ALA A 18 -5.44 6.31 7.54
C ALA A 18 -6.46 6.02 6.42
N ASN A 19 -6.22 4.98 5.62
CA ASN A 19 -7.15 4.60 4.55
C ASN A 19 -8.49 4.10 5.09
N VAL A 20 -8.46 3.30 6.16
CA VAL A 20 -9.68 2.79 6.81
C VAL A 20 -10.51 3.93 7.39
N LEU A 21 -9.86 4.90 8.03
CA LEU A 21 -10.53 6.09 8.57
C LEU A 21 -11.19 6.95 7.47
N ASP A 22 -10.57 7.04 6.30
CA ASP A 22 -11.13 7.75 5.15
C ASP A 22 -12.39 7.08 4.57
N ASP A 23 -12.47 5.74 4.67
CA ASP A 23 -13.61 4.96 4.18
C ASP A 23 -14.83 5.01 5.10
N ILE A 24 -14.70 5.62 6.29
CA ILE A 24 -15.82 5.74 7.24
C ILE A 24 -16.81 6.82 6.78
N THR A 25 -18.04 6.35 6.58
CA THR A 25 -19.20 7.19 6.31
C THR A 25 -20.10 7.25 7.54
N GLY A 26 -20.57 8.44 7.92
CA GLY A 26 -21.48 8.62 9.05
C GLY A 26 -21.33 9.97 9.73
N PRO A 27 -21.96 10.15 10.91
CA PRO A 27 -21.88 11.38 11.70
C PRO A 27 -20.45 11.64 12.20
N GLU A 28 -19.67 10.60 12.51
CA GLU A 28 -18.28 10.68 12.99
C GLU A 28 -17.23 10.82 11.87
N ARG A 29 -17.68 11.11 10.64
CA ARG A 29 -16.79 11.20 9.48
C ARG A 29 -15.76 12.32 9.63
N LEU A 30 -16.13 13.43 10.26
CA LEU A 30 -15.22 14.58 10.39
C LEU A 30 -14.01 14.22 11.26
N GLU A 31 -14.27 13.62 12.42
CA GLU A 31 -13.27 13.18 13.38
C GLU A 31 -12.38 12.08 12.76
N CYS A 32 -12.99 11.15 12.01
CA CYS A 32 -12.24 10.13 11.27
C CYS A 32 -11.31 10.75 10.21
N LEU A 33 -11.78 11.74 9.44
CA LEU A 33 -10.94 12.44 8.46
C LEU A 33 -9.82 13.25 9.12
N MET A 34 -10.07 13.86 10.28
CA MET A 34 -9.04 14.55 11.04
C MET A 34 -7.94 13.59 11.50
N ALA A 35 -8.34 12.43 12.05
CA ALA A 35 -7.41 11.38 12.41
C ALA A 35 -6.64 10.84 11.19
N ALA A 36 -7.32 10.62 10.05
CA ALA A 36 -6.70 10.15 8.81
C ALA A 36 -5.64 11.13 8.28
N ASN A 37 -5.96 12.42 8.26
CA ASN A 37 -5.00 13.45 7.84
C ASN A 37 -3.80 13.55 8.79
N ALA A 38 -4.03 13.46 10.10
CA ALA A 38 -2.95 13.44 11.08
C ALA A 38 -2.02 12.24 10.87
N LEU A 39 -2.57 11.05 10.63
CA LEU A 39 -1.80 9.84 10.33
C LEU A 39 -1.01 9.96 9.02
N ARG A 40 -1.58 10.56 7.97
CA ARG A 40 -0.84 10.85 6.73
C ARG A 40 0.32 11.79 6.97
N GLN A 41 0.12 12.83 7.77
CA GLN A 41 1.18 13.74 8.16
C GLN A 41 2.29 13.02 8.93
N VAL A 42 1.98 12.02 9.75
CA VAL A 42 2.99 11.16 10.39
C VAL A 42 3.80 10.39 9.35
N VAL A 43 3.16 9.83 8.33
CA VAL A 43 3.88 9.10 7.27
C VAL A 43 4.82 10.03 6.49
N GLU A 44 4.38 11.24 6.18
CA GLU A 44 5.16 12.21 5.42
C GLU A 44 6.31 12.82 6.23
N THR A 45 6.04 13.22 7.47
CA THR A 45 6.96 14.02 8.29
C THR A 45 7.72 13.21 9.33
N LYS A 46 7.28 11.98 9.63
CA LYS A 46 7.78 11.14 10.73
C LYS A 46 7.79 11.88 12.08
N SER A 47 6.84 12.79 12.26
CA SER A 47 6.74 13.62 13.46
C SER A 47 6.01 12.92 14.60
N GLU A 48 6.62 12.88 15.78
CA GLU A 48 6.00 12.39 17.02
C GLU A 48 4.83 13.28 17.48
N SER A 49 4.86 14.58 17.17
CA SER A 49 3.75 15.48 17.51
C SER A 49 2.51 15.18 16.68
N ALA A 50 2.67 14.87 15.40
CA ALA A 50 1.58 14.44 14.52
C ALA A 50 1.00 13.10 14.98
N LEU A 51 1.84 12.19 15.48
CA LEU A 51 1.40 10.91 16.02
C LEU A 51 0.58 11.09 17.29
N THR A 52 1.02 11.99 18.18
CA THR A 52 0.30 12.32 19.42
C THR A 52 -1.07 12.92 19.11
N PHE A 53 -1.15 13.82 18.13
CA PHE A 53 -2.41 14.40 17.69
C PHE A 53 -3.34 13.35 17.08
N ALA A 54 -2.81 12.45 16.25
CA ALA A 54 -3.59 11.34 15.70
C ALA A 54 -4.13 10.41 16.80
N GLN A 55 -3.35 10.13 17.85
CA GLN A 55 -3.80 9.35 19.00
C GLN A 55 -4.95 10.04 19.74
N GLN A 56 -4.83 11.33 20.01
CA GLN A 56 -5.88 12.10 20.67
C GLN A 56 -7.17 12.15 19.83
N ALA A 57 -7.04 12.36 18.53
CA ALA A 57 -8.18 12.33 17.60
C ALA A 57 -8.84 10.95 17.61
N PHE A 58 -8.06 9.87 17.57
CA PHE A 58 -8.59 8.52 17.62
C PHE A 58 -9.26 8.20 18.97
N GLU A 59 -8.70 8.67 20.09
CA GLU A 59 -9.28 8.49 21.43
C GLU A 59 -10.62 9.21 21.62
N SER A 60 -10.83 10.30 20.87
CA SER A 60 -12.07 11.09 20.88
C SER A 60 -13.24 10.42 20.15
N LEU A 61 -12.96 9.42 19.30
CA LEU A 61 -13.99 8.67 18.57
C LEU A 61 -14.83 7.79 19.50
N GLU A 62 -16.07 7.50 19.09
CA GLU A 62 -16.92 6.65 19.88
C GLU A 62 -16.34 5.23 20.02
N PRO A 63 -16.60 4.54 21.14
CA PRO A 63 -16.12 3.18 21.34
C PRO A 63 -16.53 2.21 20.23
N ASP A 64 -17.73 2.37 19.67
CA ASP A 64 -18.23 1.54 18.58
C ASP A 64 -17.49 1.79 17.27
N VAL A 65 -17.21 3.06 16.95
CA VAL A 65 -16.44 3.42 15.76
C VAL A 65 -14.99 2.93 15.88
N ARG A 66 -14.36 3.05 17.05
CA ARG A 66 -13.01 2.49 17.29
C ARG A 66 -12.97 0.98 17.10
N ARG A 67 -13.98 0.25 17.59
CA ARG A 67 -14.10 -1.22 17.39
C ARG A 67 -14.22 -1.57 15.91
N ARG A 68 -15.03 -0.81 15.16
CA ARG A 68 -15.18 -0.98 13.72
C ARG A 68 -13.87 -0.71 12.98
N ILE A 69 -13.21 0.42 13.25
CA ILE A 69 -11.90 0.77 12.65
C ILE A 69 -10.88 -0.34 12.93
N HIS A 70 -10.82 -0.83 14.17
CA HIS A 70 -9.91 -1.92 14.52
C HIS A 70 -10.14 -3.17 13.66
N THR A 71 -11.41 -3.54 13.46
CA THR A 71 -11.80 -4.70 12.65
C THR A 71 -11.43 -4.48 11.18
N ASP A 72 -11.84 -3.35 10.61
CA ASP A 72 -11.61 -3.01 9.20
C ASP A 72 -10.11 -2.87 8.87
N ALA A 73 -9.34 -2.27 9.78
CA ALA A 73 -7.89 -2.15 9.66
C ALA A 73 -7.18 -3.51 9.78
N THR A 74 -7.65 -4.38 10.66
CA THR A 74 -7.10 -5.74 10.78
C THR A 74 -7.34 -6.53 9.51
N GLU A 75 -8.57 -6.51 8.96
CA GLU A 75 -8.86 -7.17 7.69
C GLU A 75 -8.04 -6.62 6.54
N THR A 76 -7.88 -5.29 6.47
CA THR A 76 -7.11 -4.64 5.43
C THR A 76 -5.63 -5.01 5.53
N ALA A 77 -5.07 -5.05 6.74
CA ALA A 77 -3.70 -5.49 6.97
C ALA A 77 -3.48 -6.94 6.52
N ILE A 78 -4.41 -7.85 6.86
CA ILE A 78 -4.35 -9.25 6.40
C ILE A 78 -4.35 -9.31 4.86
N LYS A 79 -5.25 -8.57 4.19
CA LYS A 79 -5.33 -8.52 2.71
C LYS A 79 -4.04 -7.97 2.09
N VAL A 80 -3.41 -6.97 2.71
CA VAL A 80 -2.12 -6.41 2.25
C VAL A 80 -1.00 -7.44 2.40
N MET A 81 -0.91 -8.11 3.55
CA MET A 81 0.09 -9.16 3.79
C MET A 81 -0.08 -10.36 2.84
N GLU A 82 -1.30 -10.81 2.59
CA GLU A 82 -1.58 -11.87 1.63
C GLU A 82 -1.14 -11.49 0.21
N ARG A 83 -1.41 -10.25 -0.22
CA ARG A 83 -0.97 -9.74 -1.52
C ARG A 83 0.55 -9.64 -1.60
N ALA A 84 1.22 -9.19 -0.55
CA ALA A 84 2.67 -9.16 -0.47
C ALA A 84 3.26 -10.57 -0.58
N ASN A 85 2.71 -11.54 0.14
CA ASN A 85 3.15 -12.94 0.10
C ASN A 85 2.92 -13.62 -1.26
N ARG A 86 1.86 -13.23 -2.00
CA ARG A 86 1.64 -13.70 -3.37
C ARG A 86 2.62 -13.08 -4.37
N ARG A 87 3.05 -11.83 -4.16
CA ARG A 87 4.03 -11.13 -5.03
C ARG A 87 5.47 -11.58 -4.81
N THR A 88 5.83 -12.01 -3.60
CA THR A 88 7.17 -12.56 -3.29
C THR A 88 7.37 -13.99 -3.80
N ASN A 89 6.35 -14.61 -4.41
CA ASN A 89 6.44 -15.90 -5.08
C ASN A 89 6.49 -15.72 -6.61
N PRO A 90 7.63 -15.35 -7.22
CA PRO A 90 7.78 -15.29 -8.68
C PRO A 90 7.76 -16.67 -9.35
N ARG A 91 7.56 -17.76 -8.58
CA ARG A 91 7.63 -19.16 -9.06
C ARG A 91 6.30 -19.82 -9.39
N LEU A 92 5.15 -19.14 -9.25
CA LEU A 92 3.84 -19.75 -9.49
C LEU A 92 2.94 -19.04 -10.51
N SER A 93 3.41 -17.99 -11.18
CA SER A 93 2.76 -17.47 -12.39
C SER A 93 3.30 -18.18 -13.64
N ARG A 94 3.02 -19.47 -13.77
CA ARG A 94 3.20 -20.20 -15.02
C ARG A 94 1.95 -21.04 -15.26
N PRO A 95 0.93 -20.54 -15.99
CA PRO A 95 0.10 -21.47 -16.72
C PRO A 95 0.98 -21.99 -17.87
N ALA A 96 1.30 -23.28 -17.80
CA ALA A 96 1.79 -24.02 -18.94
C ALA A 96 0.71 -23.99 -20.04
N GLY A 97 0.77 -23.00 -20.92
CA GLY A 97 -0.05 -22.86 -22.11
C GLY A 97 0.85 -22.53 -23.29
N LYS A 98 0.79 -23.37 -24.32
CA LYS A 98 1.58 -23.40 -25.58
C LYS A 98 2.10 -22.06 -26.14
N PRO A 99 3.27 -22.06 -26.81
CA PRO A 99 3.82 -20.88 -27.46
C PRO A 99 3.07 -20.62 -28.77
N SER A 100 2.39 -19.49 -28.86
CA SER A 100 1.83 -19.02 -30.13
C SER A 100 1.89 -17.50 -30.16
N GLY A 101 2.61 -16.98 -31.16
CA GLY A 101 2.59 -15.56 -31.51
C GLY A 101 3.79 -14.78 -30.99
N GLY A 102 4.99 -15.09 -31.50
CA GLY A 102 6.14 -14.20 -31.43
C GLY A 102 5.77 -12.83 -31.99
N GLY A 103 5.66 -11.86 -31.08
CA GLY A 103 5.39 -10.47 -31.41
C GLY A 103 6.53 -9.91 -32.23
N ILE A 104 6.17 -9.26 -33.32
CA ILE A 104 6.99 -8.56 -34.33
C ILE A 104 8.12 -7.70 -33.73
N LEU A 105 8.03 -7.33 -32.45
CA LEU A 105 9.05 -6.56 -31.74
C LEU A 105 10.36 -7.32 -31.45
N ASP A 106 10.37 -8.66 -31.39
CA ASP A 106 11.60 -9.42 -31.11
C ASP A 106 12.52 -9.54 -32.35
N ALA A 107 11.92 -9.47 -33.56
CA ALA A 107 12.65 -9.52 -34.83
C ALA A 107 13.40 -8.22 -35.18
N LEU A 108 13.02 -7.09 -34.59
CA LEU A 108 13.70 -5.80 -34.81
C LEU A 108 14.97 -5.66 -33.97
N ASN A 109 15.13 -6.42 -32.90
CA ASN A 109 16.30 -6.33 -32.03
C ASN A 109 17.49 -7.19 -32.50
N THR A 110 17.27 -8.16 -33.38
CA THR A 110 18.30 -9.08 -33.90
C THR A 110 18.75 -8.81 -35.34
N GLY A 111 18.12 -7.85 -36.03
CA GLY A 111 18.36 -7.56 -37.45
C GLY A 111 19.54 -6.63 -37.74
N GLY A 112 20.75 -7.01 -37.32
CA GLY A 112 22.00 -6.40 -37.80
C GLY A 112 22.27 -6.73 -39.27
N LEU A 113 21.55 -6.08 -40.19
CA LEU A 113 21.79 -6.19 -41.64
C LEU A 113 23.06 -5.43 -42.02
N LYS A 114 24.19 -6.15 -41.97
CA LYS A 114 25.42 -5.78 -42.67
C LYS A 114 25.15 -5.83 -44.18
N THR A 115 24.94 -4.69 -44.81
CA THR A 115 25.10 -4.58 -46.27
C THR A 115 26.56 -4.28 -46.55
N GLU A 116 27.31 -5.34 -46.88
CA GLU A 116 28.65 -5.22 -47.45
C GLU A 116 28.61 -4.44 -48.76
N ARG A 117 29.53 -3.49 -48.85
CA ARG A 117 29.92 -2.72 -50.03
C ARG A 117 30.70 -3.66 -50.96
N LYS A 118 30.23 -3.86 -52.20
CA LYS A 118 31.10 -4.28 -53.31
C LYS A 118 30.81 -3.47 -54.58
N TRP A 119 31.82 -2.69 -54.94
CA TRP A 119 32.29 -2.19 -56.24
C TRP A 119 31.34 -2.34 -57.43
#